data_AF-A0A140KA89-F1
#
_entry.id   AF-A0A140KA89-F1
#
_cell.length_a   1.000
_cell.length_b   1.000
_cell.length_c   1.000
_cell.angle_alpha   90.00
_cell.angle_beta   90.00
_cell.angle_gamma   90.00
#
_symmetry.space_group_name_H-M   'P 1'
#
loop_
_entity.id
_entity.type
_entity.pdbx_description
1 polymer ?
#
loop_
_entity_poly.entity_id
_entity_poly.type
_entity_poly.pdbx_seq_one_letter_code
_entity_poly.pdbx_strand_id
1 'polypeptide(L)'
;MISKYISKIKYGLTGIANRRKFDEYLANEWLSSMRKQSPLALVLCDLDHFKLYNDTYGHLASDRCLAQVAQAVSKTIKRPADLAARYGG
;
A
#
# COMPACT_ATOMS: atom_id res chain seq x y z
N MET A 1 14.11 -0.58 -22.04
CA MET A 1 14.72 -0.77 -20.71
C MET A 1 14.53 0.39 -19.73
N ILE A 2 14.21 1.63 -20.16
CA ILE A 2 14.11 2.81 -19.28
C ILE A 2 12.79 2.86 -18.46
N SER A 3 11.70 2.29 -19.00
CA SER A 3 10.36 2.35 -18.36
C SER A 3 10.28 1.63 -16.99
N LYS A 4 11.12 0.61 -16.75
CA LYS A 4 11.06 -0.20 -15.52
C LYS A 4 11.56 0.55 -14.27
N TYR A 5 12.50 1.49 -14.44
CA TYR A 5 13.09 2.25 -13.34
C TYR A 5 12.17 3.37 -12.81
N ILE A 6 11.38 4.00 -13.68
CA ILE A 6 10.44 5.07 -13.30
C ILE A 6 9.30 4.52 -12.41
N SER A 7 8.91 3.26 -12.61
CA SER A 7 7.88 2.61 -11.76
C SER A 7 8.31 2.48 -10.30
N LYS A 8 9.62 2.29 -10.03
CA LYS A 8 10.16 2.09 -8.69
C LYS A 8 10.06 3.35 -7.82
N ILE A 9 10.05 4.53 -8.44
CA ILE A 9 9.92 5.83 -7.76
C ILE A 9 8.47 6.08 -7.32
N LYS A 10 7.48 5.53 -8.03
CA LYS A 10 6.05 5.73 -7.70
C LYS A 10 5.56 4.87 -6.53
N TYR A 11 6.19 3.71 -6.30
CA TYR A 11 5.76 2.69 -5.34
C TYR A 11 6.77 2.43 -4.19
N GLY A 12 7.94 3.05 -4.24
CA GLY A 12 8.92 3.07 -3.16
C GLY A 12 9.40 1.69 -2.69
N LEU A 13 9.87 1.63 -1.44
CA LEU A 13 10.41 0.44 -0.77
C LEU A 13 9.49 -0.80 -0.83
N THR A 14 8.18 -0.59 -0.86
CA THR A 14 7.19 -1.65 -0.65
C THR A 14 6.58 -2.17 -1.94
N GLY A 15 6.73 -1.45 -3.06
CA GLY A 15 6.15 -1.85 -4.35
C GLY A 15 4.63 -1.71 -4.44
N ILE A 16 3.97 -1.15 -3.41
CA ILE A 16 2.53 -0.84 -3.38
C ILE A 16 2.29 0.67 -3.49
N ALA A 17 1.04 1.09 -3.70
CA ALA A 17 0.69 2.49 -3.84
C ALA A 17 1.13 3.30 -2.61
N ASN A 18 1.59 4.53 -2.82
CA ASN A 18 1.86 5.46 -1.72
C ASN A 18 0.58 6.19 -1.29
N ARG A 19 0.63 6.91 -0.17
CA ARG A 19 -0.50 7.67 0.37
C ARG A 19 -1.14 8.62 -0.65
N ARG A 20 -0.34 9.36 -1.43
CA ARG A 20 -0.87 10.25 -2.47
C ARG A 20 -1.72 9.49 -3.50
N LYS A 21 -1.23 8.35 -3.98
CA LYS A 21 -1.98 7.52 -4.93
C LYS A 21 -3.23 6.91 -4.29
N PHE A 22 -3.17 6.55 -3.01
CA PHE A 22 -4.35 6.12 -2.24
C PHE A 22 -5.42 7.22 -2.17
N ASP A 23 -5.05 8.44 -1.78
CA ASP A 23 -6.01 9.55 -1.65
C ASP A 23 -6.69 9.85 -2.99
N GLU A 24 -5.90 9.93 -4.08
CA GLU A 24 -6.42 10.08 -5.44
C GLU A 24 -7.37 8.94 -5.84
N TYR A 25 -7.04 7.70 -5.49
CA TYR A 25 -7.84 6.53 -5.84
C TYR A 25 -9.16 6.49 -5.05
N LEU A 26 -9.09 6.73 -3.73
CA LEU A 26 -10.25 6.75 -2.85
C LEU A 26 -11.26 7.82 -3.26
N ALA A 27 -10.81 9.02 -3.62
CA ALA A 27 -11.69 10.08 -4.11
C ALA A 27 -12.45 9.67 -5.38
N ASN A 28 -11.77 9.00 -6.31
CA ASN A 28 -12.38 8.52 -7.54
C ASN A 28 -13.38 7.37 -7.30
N GLU A 29 -13.00 6.38 -6.47
CA GLU A 29 -13.89 5.26 -6.15
C GLU A 29 -15.09 5.70 -5.32
N TRP A 30 -14.94 6.69 -4.45
CA TRP A 30 -16.07 7.28 -3.72
C TRP A 30 -17.14 7.80 -4.69
N LEU A 31 -16.74 8.63 -5.65
CA LEU A 31 -17.65 9.18 -6.67
C LEU A 31 -18.25 8.06 -7.56
N SER A 32 -17.46 7.06 -7.93
CA SER A 32 -17.89 5.89 -8.69
C SER A 32 -18.95 5.09 -7.93
N SER A 33 -18.73 4.85 -6.64
CA SER A 33 -19.60 4.06 -5.78
C SER A 33 -20.94 4.75 -5.54
N MET A 34 -20.93 6.08 -5.35
CA MET A 34 -22.15 6.87 -5.24
C MET A 34 -23.03 6.76 -6.50
N ARG A 35 -22.42 6.86 -7.69
CA ARG A 35 -23.16 6.75 -8.96
C ARG A 35 -23.73 5.35 -9.20
N LYS A 36 -22.99 4.31 -8.81
CA LYS A 36 -23.38 2.91 -9.01
C LYS A 36 -24.24 2.35 -7.88
N GLN A 37 -24.44 3.12 -6.80
CA GLN A 37 -25.05 2.66 -5.55
C GLN A 37 -24.41 1.37 -5.02
N SER A 38 -23.09 1.23 -5.19
CA SER A 38 -22.34 0.09 -4.69
C SER A 38 -21.77 0.36 -3.30
N PRO A 39 -21.54 -0.67 -2.48
CA PRO A 39 -20.79 -0.52 -1.23
C PRO A 39 -19.30 -0.28 -1.52
N LEU A 40 -18.68 0.54 -0.68
CA LEU A 40 -17.23 0.75 -0.64
C LEU A 40 -16.71 0.35 0.75
N ALA A 41 -15.60 -0.38 0.80
CA ALA A 41 -14.96 -0.80 2.05
C ALA A 41 -13.51 -0.30 2.08
N LEU A 42 -13.05 0.10 3.26
CA LEU A 42 -11.67 0.50 3.52
C LEU A 42 -11.14 -0.30 4.71
N VAL A 43 -9.92 -0.83 4.56
CA VAL A 43 -9.20 -1.50 5.64
C VAL A 43 -7.91 -0.73 5.91
N LEU A 44 -7.74 -0.26 7.14
CA LEU A 44 -6.51 0.33 7.65
C LEU A 44 -5.86 -0.67 8.60
N CYS A 45 -4.62 -1.08 8.28
CA CYS A 45 -3.85 -2.02 9.09
C CYS A 45 -2.56 -1.35 9.58
N ASP A 46 -2.15 -1.68 10.80
CA ASP A 46 -0.87 -1.29 11.38
C ASP A 46 -0.02 -2.53 11.68
N LEU A 47 1.30 -2.36 11.77
CA LEU A 47 2.22 -3.43 12.16
C LEU A 47 2.48 -3.40 13.66
N ASP A 48 1.99 -4.41 14.35
CA ASP A 48 2.16 -4.56 15.79
C ASP A 48 3.64 -4.56 16.18
N HIS A 49 3.97 -3.77 17.22
CA HIS A 49 5.32 -3.66 17.78
C HIS A 49 6.42 -3.30 16.77
N PHE A 50 6.09 -2.67 15.63
CA PHE A 50 7.06 -2.38 14.57
C PHE A 50 8.24 -1.51 15.05
N LYS A 51 7.99 -0.56 15.96
CA LYS A 51 9.06 0.24 16.58
C LYS A 51 10.04 -0.63 17.37
N LEU A 52 9.55 -1.55 18.20
CA LEU A 52 10.41 -2.47 18.97
C LEU A 52 11.23 -3.36 18.03
N TYR A 53 10.61 -3.89 16.97
CA TYR A 53 11.31 -4.66 15.95
C TYR A 53 12.43 -3.84 15.29
N ASN A 54 12.13 -2.59 14.92
CA ASN A 54 13.11 -1.69 14.34
C ASN A 54 14.27 -1.38 15.28
N ASP A 55 13.97 -1.12 16.55
CA ASP A 55 14.98 -0.78 17.56
C ASP A 55 15.86 -2.01 17.89
N THR A 56 15.32 -3.24 17.73
CA THR A 56 16.04 -4.50 17.95
C THR A 56 16.90 -4.93 16.76
N TYR A 57 16.38 -4.81 15.53
CA TYR A 57 17.00 -5.40 14.33
C TYR A 57 17.54 -4.36 13.32
N GLY A 58 17.30 -3.07 13.57
CA GLY A 58 17.77 -1.95 12.76
C GLY A 58 16.95 -1.71 11.49
N HIS A 59 17.05 -0.49 10.96
CA HIS A 59 16.23 0.01 9.84
C HIS A 59 16.25 -0.88 8.59
N LEU A 60 17.39 -1.49 8.24
CA LEU A 60 17.48 -2.37 7.07
C LEU A 60 16.62 -3.64 7.22
N ALA A 61 16.50 -4.17 8.44
CA ALA A 61 15.63 -5.32 8.70
C ALA A 61 14.15 -4.92 8.68
N SER A 62 13.84 -3.74 9.22
CA SER A 62 12.50 -3.13 9.19
C SER A 62 12.03 -2.88 7.76
N ASP A 63 12.92 -2.39 6.90
CA ASP A 63 12.64 -2.14 5.50
C ASP A 63 12.27 -3.42 4.73
N ARG A 64 13.00 -4.50 5.01
CA ARG A 64 12.68 -5.83 4.46
C ARG A 64 11.35 -6.35 4.98
N CYS A 65 11.07 -6.18 6.27
CA CYS A 65 9.79 -6.55 6.88
C CYS A 65 8.62 -5.82 6.18
N LEU A 66 8.72 -4.49 6.01
CA LEU A 66 7.72 -3.69 5.29
C LEU A 66 7.50 -4.19 3.85
N ALA A 67 8.58 -4.52 3.13
CA ALA A 67 8.49 -5.05 1.78
C ALA A 67 7.78 -6.41 1.73
N GLN A 68 8.06 -7.29 2.70
CA GLN A 68 7.41 -8.61 2.79
C GLN A 68 5.92 -8.50 3.13
N VAL A 69 5.56 -7.64 4.08
CA VAL A 69 4.15 -7.36 4.44
C VAL A 69 3.41 -6.81 3.23
N ALA A 70 3.96 -5.81 2.55
CA ALA A 70 3.35 -5.23 1.37
C ALA A 70 3.15 -6.26 0.25
N GLN A 71 4.11 -7.16 0.05
CA GLN A 71 3.98 -8.27 -0.90
C GLN A 71 2.89 -9.25 -0.47
N ALA A 72 2.78 -9.57 0.82
CA ALA A 72 1.74 -10.45 1.33
C ALA A 72 0.34 -9.84 1.11
N VAL A 73 0.15 -8.56 1.44
CA VAL A 73 -1.11 -7.82 1.21
C VAL A 73 -1.43 -7.74 -0.29
N SER A 74 -0.44 -7.47 -1.14
CA SER A 74 -0.68 -7.41 -2.60
C SER A 74 -1.19 -8.73 -3.18
N LYS A 75 -0.80 -9.87 -2.60
CA LYS A 75 -1.25 -11.20 -3.02
C LYS A 75 -2.69 -11.52 -2.60
N THR A 76 -3.25 -10.81 -1.62
CA THR A 76 -4.64 -11.02 -1.19
C THR A 76 -5.65 -10.28 -2.06
N ILE A 77 -5.19 -9.23 -2.76
CA ILE A 77 -5.99 -8.47 -3.72
C ILE A 77 -6.28 -9.30 -4.96
N LYS A 78 -7.56 -9.49 -5.26
CA LYS A 78 -8.02 -10.32 -6.38
C LYS A 78 -8.86 -9.56 -7.39
N ARG A 79 -9.45 -8.41 -7.03
CA ARG A 79 -10.32 -7.65 -7.93
C ARG A 79 -9.56 -6.49 -8.57
N PRO A 80 -9.88 -6.13 -9.82
CA PRO A 80 -9.24 -5.00 -10.50
C PRO A 80 -9.40 -3.65 -9.80
N ALA A 81 -10.45 -3.48 -8.97
CA ALA A 81 -10.75 -2.24 -8.25
C ALA A 81 -10.22 -2.22 -6.80
N ASP A 82 -9.55 -3.28 -6.36
CA ASP A 82 -8.92 -3.29 -5.04
C ASP A 82 -7.55 -2.59 -5.13
N LEU A 83 -7.19 -1.83 -4.10
CA LEU A 83 -5.91 -1.12 -4.02
C LEU A 83 -5.21 -1.40 -2.69
N ALA A 84 -3.98 -1.92 -2.74
CA ALA A 84 -3.08 -1.93 -1.58
C ALA A 84 -2.24 -0.66 -1.60
N ALA A 85 -2.16 0.02 -0.46
CA ALA A 85 -1.35 1.21 -0.31
C ALA A 85 -0.65 1.27 1.04
N ARG A 86 0.58 1.79 1.04
CA ARG A 86 1.29 2.20 2.24
C ARG A 86 0.75 3.58 2.65
N TYR A 87 -0.09 3.57 3.68
CA TYR A 87 -0.68 4.79 4.24
C TYR A 87 0.30 5.54 5.15
N GLY A 88 1.02 4.78 5.99
CA GLY A 88 1.96 5.30 7.00
C GLY A 88 3.42 5.07 6.63
N GLY A 89 4.25 6.06 6.95
CA GLY A 89 5.68 6.13 6.71
C GLY A 89 6.14 7.55 6.96
#